data_AF-A0A2J6PSW8-F1
#
_entry.id   AF-A0A2J6PSW8-F1
#
_cell.length_a   1.000
_cell.length_b   1.000
_cell.length_c   1.000
_cell.angle_alpha   90.00
_cell.angle_beta   90.00
_cell.angle_gamma   90.00
#
_symmetry.space_group_name_H-M   'P 1'
#
loop_
_entity.id
_entity.type
_entity.pdbx_description
1 polymer ?
#
loop_
_entity_poly.entity_id
_entity_poly.type
_entity_poly.pdbx_seq_one_letter_code
_entity_poly.pdbx_strand_id
1 'polypeptide(L)'
;MTPLQGIFGASLSFIAVTYNTFASLQFRDVSSSIFFPTMALFSRTDCGSDPAWQASITAYNGANCDSQLAQWWGQQQHGSFANTLAKSFGSEPTNFECGIGDESSCSVAGCQPFQAANNPIWPYLVLVSLENLSNQFNNIYNSIGNSQQTYTNLIDSIATTFFPWKDPQFPLGAAAPWLTAILSIIFSFMGPEGAAMGSLAGQLASAAINEVTVQEQPTSGGVLLADTTVLGDNLATWGSQTRDSLDEWANTTFNGGTDQVGNTILNYLQNGAFVDATILPSAAQIESSYTQQLISRTVNSQWKTKKIFVTFTETTDPNDSSGPPETKYYSAEDGGVYYTYYYSEDGILKGHLDKPFGLDALNGALYNISGSDITKASAAAYRVAKFNFTHADEMNQLEAAFSSKETVSPFEQGAGWVGTWTLPVCDMGANNWNTAYGAKPTRFGLMPCCCGQNCSETKDFIKAANMQGFQTVLHACQAQLQKASINYADVDYGIKWKRSYPLRFAAWNIWQKGLSVLACIVSLGLAIPILWFA
;
A
#
# COMPACT_ATOMS: atom_id res chain seq x y z
N MET A 1 -33.84 49.50 -49.04
CA MET A 1 -33.73 49.28 -50.50
C MET A 1 -33.29 47.83 -50.73
N THR A 2 -33.90 47.14 -51.69
CA THR A 2 -33.86 45.69 -52.00
C THR A 2 -34.37 45.49 -53.45
N PRO A 3 -34.31 44.30 -54.12
CA PRO A 3 -33.83 42.95 -53.75
C PRO A 3 -32.38 42.71 -54.30
N LEU A 4 -31.82 41.57 -54.77
CA LEU A 4 -32.18 40.21 -55.24
C LEU A 4 -31.11 39.19 -54.75
N GLN A 5 -31.41 37.94 -54.37
CA GLN A 5 -31.69 36.69 -55.14
C GLN A 5 -30.54 36.22 -56.09
N GLY A 6 -30.10 34.94 -56.07
CA GLY A 6 -30.42 33.81 -55.16
C GLY A 6 -30.07 32.41 -55.73
N ILE A 7 -30.38 31.33 -54.96
CA ILE A 7 -30.39 29.87 -55.30
C ILE A 7 -29.00 29.25 -55.68
N PHE A 8 -28.59 28.00 -55.41
CA PHE A 8 -29.10 26.73 -54.80
C PHE A 8 -28.12 26.26 -53.70
N GLY A 9 -28.28 25.18 -52.91
CA GLY A 9 -29.28 24.09 -52.82
C GLY A 9 -28.99 23.21 -51.58
N ALA A 10 -29.79 22.17 -51.31
CA ALA A 10 -29.77 21.46 -50.03
C ALA A 10 -29.24 20.00 -50.09
N SER A 11 -28.69 19.52 -48.97
CA SER A 11 -28.77 18.10 -48.57
C SER A 11 -28.60 17.91 -47.06
N LEU A 12 -29.44 17.05 -46.48
CA LEU A 12 -29.36 16.53 -45.12
C LEU A 12 -29.07 15.04 -45.23
N SER A 13 -27.95 14.57 -44.69
CA SER A 13 -27.55 13.16 -44.76
C SER A 13 -27.11 12.64 -43.39
N PHE A 14 -27.90 11.71 -42.84
CA PHE A 14 -27.43 10.83 -41.77
C PHE A 14 -26.29 9.97 -42.30
N ILE A 15 -25.20 9.84 -41.53
CA ILE A 15 -24.30 8.69 -41.61
C ILE A 15 -24.10 8.19 -40.18
N ALA A 16 -24.57 6.97 -39.91
CA ALA A 16 -24.14 6.23 -38.73
C ALA A 16 -22.77 5.61 -39.03
N VAL A 17 -21.79 5.83 -38.16
CA VAL A 17 -20.51 5.11 -38.19
C VAL A 17 -20.50 4.13 -37.01
N THR A 18 -20.12 2.89 -37.30
CA THR A 18 -20.22 1.75 -36.38
C THR A 18 -19.08 1.68 -35.37
N TYR A 19 -19.34 1.01 -34.24
CA TYR A 19 -18.31 0.51 -33.32
C TYR A 19 -17.34 -0.47 -34.01
N ASN A 20 -16.22 -0.74 -33.32
CA ASN A 20 -15.14 -1.71 -33.66
C ASN A 20 -14.31 -1.29 -34.88
N THR A 21 -13.15 -0.62 -34.72
CA THR A 21 -11.90 -1.27 -34.28
C THR A 21 -10.91 -0.31 -33.61
N PHE A 22 -10.54 -0.58 -32.36
CA PHE A 22 -9.28 -0.12 -31.76
C PHE A 22 -8.47 -1.34 -31.32
N ALA A 23 -7.58 -1.79 -32.20
CA ALA A 23 -6.61 -2.85 -31.96
C ALA A 23 -5.25 -2.39 -32.48
N SER A 24 -4.17 -2.83 -31.84
CA SER A 24 -2.78 -2.58 -32.23
C SER A 24 -2.43 -1.12 -32.58
N LEU A 25 -2.50 -0.23 -31.58
CA LEU A 25 -1.38 0.70 -31.44
C LEU A 25 -0.23 -0.12 -30.85
N GLN A 26 0.75 -0.48 -31.69
CA GLN A 26 1.99 -1.06 -31.21
C GLN A 26 2.73 0.00 -30.38
N PHE A 27 2.98 -0.27 -29.11
CA PHE A 27 4.04 0.42 -28.39
C PHE A 27 5.34 0.18 -29.16
N ARG A 28 5.88 1.23 -29.78
CA ARG A 28 7.26 1.21 -30.26
C ARG A 28 8.17 1.08 -29.05
N ASP A 29 9.23 0.30 -29.19
CA ASP A 29 10.32 0.27 -28.23
C ASP A 29 10.88 1.68 -28.02
N VAL A 30 10.51 2.30 -26.89
CA VAL A 30 11.29 3.40 -26.34
C VAL A 30 12.47 2.77 -25.63
N SER A 31 13.45 2.33 -26.41
CA SER A 31 14.77 1.91 -25.94
C SER A 31 15.52 3.13 -25.41
N SER A 32 15.02 3.66 -24.29
CA SER A 32 15.66 4.69 -23.51
C SER A 32 16.91 4.07 -22.91
N SER A 33 18.05 4.37 -23.52
CA SER A 33 19.38 3.99 -23.01
C SER A 33 19.69 4.79 -21.76
N ILE A 34 18.94 4.54 -20.68
CA ILE A 34 19.26 5.01 -19.34
C ILE A 34 20.59 4.35 -18.99
N PHE A 35 21.63 5.18 -18.96
CA PHE A 35 22.95 4.79 -18.54
C PHE A 35 22.91 4.62 -17.02
N PHE A 36 22.39 3.48 -16.55
CA PHE A 36 22.58 3.08 -15.17
C PHE A 36 24.09 2.91 -14.96
N PRO A 37 24.74 3.71 -14.09
CA PRO A 37 25.96 3.23 -13.48
C PRO A 37 25.53 2.03 -12.64
N THR A 38 25.78 0.81 -13.15
CA THR A 38 25.81 -0.36 -12.28
C THR A 38 26.95 -0.16 -11.31
N MET A 39 26.65 0.46 -10.16
CA MET A 39 27.48 0.38 -8.97
C MET A 39 27.62 -1.11 -8.65
N ALA A 40 28.71 -1.69 -9.12
CA ALA A 40 29.04 -3.05 -8.77
C ALA A 40 29.19 -3.09 -7.25
N LEU A 41 28.54 -4.05 -6.60
CA LEU A 41 28.86 -4.42 -5.22
C LEU A 41 30.29 -4.98 -5.22
N PHE A 42 31.27 -4.09 -5.16
CA PHE A 42 32.67 -4.42 -5.05
C PHE A 42 32.87 -5.05 -3.67
N SER A 43 32.82 -6.39 -3.62
CA SER A 43 33.41 -7.13 -2.51
C SER A 43 34.86 -6.67 -2.38
N ARG A 44 35.16 -5.95 -1.29
CA ARG A 44 36.46 -5.33 -0.99
C ARG A 44 37.53 -6.42 -0.78
N THR A 45 38.06 -6.89 -1.91
CA THR A 45 39.03 -8.00 -2.03
C THR A 45 40.48 -7.56 -1.85
N ASP A 46 40.70 -6.25 -1.70
CA ASP A 46 41.97 -5.62 -1.35
C ASP A 46 42.47 -6.01 0.05
N CYS A 47 41.58 -6.43 0.96
CA CYS A 47 41.94 -6.89 2.29
C CYS A 47 42.52 -8.31 2.37
N GLY A 48 42.60 -9.02 1.24
CA GLY A 48 43.14 -10.38 1.19
C GLY A 48 42.28 -11.36 2.00
N SER A 49 42.94 -12.27 2.72
CA SER A 49 42.29 -13.38 3.43
C SER A 49 42.29 -13.25 4.96
N ASP A 50 42.56 -12.06 5.52
CA ASP A 50 42.49 -11.83 6.97
C ASP A 50 41.04 -11.47 7.36
N PRO A 51 40.32 -12.32 8.13
CA PRO A 51 38.94 -12.04 8.53
C PRO A 51 38.80 -10.77 9.37
N ALA A 52 39.85 -10.32 10.06
CA ALA A 52 39.79 -9.12 10.89
C ALA A 52 39.65 -7.82 10.07
N TRP A 53 40.04 -7.83 8.79
CA TRP A 53 39.89 -6.69 7.86
C TRP A 53 38.71 -6.85 6.90
N GLN A 54 37.93 -7.94 6.99
CA GLN A 54 36.75 -8.11 6.14
C GLN A 54 35.57 -7.30 6.68
N ALA A 55 34.99 -6.45 5.84
CA ALA A 55 33.85 -5.59 6.16
C ALA A 55 32.61 -6.44 6.53
N SER A 56 32.48 -6.74 7.83
CA SER A 56 31.54 -7.71 8.37
C SER A 56 31.24 -7.41 9.84
N ILE A 57 30.04 -7.77 10.29
CA ILE A 57 29.57 -7.58 11.69
C ILE A 57 30.53 -8.28 12.68
N THR A 58 31.05 -9.46 12.32
CA THR A 58 32.03 -10.20 13.13
C THR A 58 33.34 -9.45 13.31
N ALA A 59 33.90 -8.86 12.25
CA ALA A 59 35.14 -8.07 12.33
C ALA A 59 34.94 -6.77 13.12
N TYR A 60 33.82 -6.08 12.89
CA TYR A 60 33.48 -4.82 13.57
C TYR A 60 33.40 -5.00 15.10
N ASN A 61 32.69 -6.03 15.54
CA ASN A 61 32.58 -6.38 16.96
C ASN A 61 33.90 -6.95 17.51
N GLY A 62 34.64 -7.73 16.73
CA GLY A 62 35.97 -8.23 17.11
C GLY A 62 37.03 -7.13 17.29
N ALA A 63 36.93 -6.04 16.53
CA ALA A 63 37.77 -4.85 16.67
C ALA A 63 37.31 -3.90 17.81
N ASN A 64 36.19 -4.21 18.48
CA ASN A 64 35.55 -3.39 19.52
C ASN A 64 35.26 -1.95 19.04
N CYS A 65 34.80 -1.80 17.79
CA CYS A 65 34.62 -0.51 17.13
C CYS A 65 33.75 0.46 17.94
N ASP A 66 32.60 0.04 18.47
CA ASP A 66 31.69 0.90 19.25
C ASP A 66 32.41 1.61 20.41
N SER A 67 33.15 0.86 21.23
CA SER A 67 33.86 1.41 22.38
C SER A 67 35.02 2.32 21.97
N GLN A 68 35.71 2.00 20.88
CA GLN A 68 36.83 2.80 20.37
C GLN A 68 36.31 4.12 19.77
N LEU A 69 35.24 4.05 18.98
CA LEU A 69 34.61 5.18 18.31
C LEU A 69 33.98 6.15 19.31
N ALA A 70 33.26 5.64 20.32
CA ALA A 70 32.72 6.46 21.40
C ALA A 70 33.82 7.15 22.23
N GLN A 71 34.91 6.43 22.55
CA GLN A 71 36.07 7.01 23.24
C GLN A 71 36.79 8.08 22.41
N TRP A 72 36.93 7.87 21.09
CA TRP A 72 37.54 8.84 20.18
C TRP A 72 36.65 10.08 19.97
N TRP A 73 35.36 9.90 19.72
CA TRP A 73 34.44 11.01 19.43
C TRP A 73 34.25 11.93 20.63
N GLY A 74 34.16 11.37 21.84
CA GLY A 74 34.11 12.12 23.11
C GLY A 74 35.36 12.96 23.42
N GLN A 75 36.37 12.98 22.55
CA GLN A 75 37.57 13.81 22.66
C GLN A 75 37.72 14.83 21.52
N GLN A 76 36.83 14.82 20.51
CA GLN A 76 36.91 15.73 19.37
C GLN A 76 36.21 17.08 19.64
N GLN A 77 36.56 18.09 18.85
CA GLN A 77 35.78 19.33 18.76
C GLN A 77 34.79 19.23 17.60
N HIS A 78 33.61 19.84 17.75
CA HIS A 78 32.49 19.67 16.83
C HIS A 78 32.79 20.15 15.40
N GLY A 79 32.38 19.34 14.42
CA GLY A 79 32.55 19.51 12.98
C GLY A 79 32.16 18.22 12.26
N SER A 80 32.23 18.19 10.93
CA SER A 80 31.85 17.01 10.11
C SER A 80 32.49 15.72 10.64
N PHE A 81 31.67 14.75 11.05
CA PHE A 81 32.11 13.55 11.76
C PHE A 81 32.98 12.67 10.86
N ALA A 82 32.49 12.37 9.66
CA ALA A 82 33.17 11.54 8.66
C ALA A 82 34.54 12.13 8.28
N ASN A 83 34.56 13.44 7.97
CA ASN A 83 35.77 14.15 7.56
C ASN A 83 36.79 14.23 8.71
N THR A 84 36.33 14.42 9.95
CA THR A 84 37.19 14.44 11.15
C THR A 84 37.77 13.06 11.48
N LEU A 85 36.98 11.99 11.29
CA LEU A 85 37.43 10.61 11.47
C LEU A 85 38.49 10.22 10.43
N ALA A 86 38.20 10.45 9.14
CA ALA A 86 39.14 10.19 8.05
C ALA A 86 40.48 10.94 8.23
N LYS A 87 40.41 12.24 8.55
CA LYS A 87 41.60 13.07 8.84
C LYS A 87 42.38 12.60 10.08
N SER A 88 41.71 12.02 11.08
CA SER A 88 42.38 11.52 12.30
C SER A 88 43.23 10.28 12.07
N PHE A 89 42.90 9.46 11.06
CA PHE A 89 43.63 8.23 10.74
C PHE A 89 44.41 8.30 9.41
N GLY A 90 44.28 9.40 8.66
CA GLY A 90 45.33 9.91 7.77
C GLY A 90 45.63 9.11 6.50
N SER A 91 44.83 8.08 6.19
CA SER A 91 45.01 7.21 5.02
C SER A 91 43.97 7.41 3.91
N GLU A 92 43.00 8.30 4.11
CA GLU A 92 41.92 8.66 3.17
C GLU A 92 42.06 10.10 2.66
N PRO A 93 41.34 10.50 1.59
CA PRO A 93 41.42 11.85 1.02
C PRO A 93 41.14 12.97 2.02
N THR A 94 41.80 14.11 1.82
CA THR A 94 41.32 15.37 2.39
C THR A 94 39.96 15.69 1.75
N ASN A 95 38.93 15.86 2.58
CA ASN A 95 37.51 16.03 2.22
C ASN A 95 36.78 14.71 1.97
N PHE A 96 36.94 13.75 2.89
CA PHE A 96 36.00 12.63 3.03
C PHE A 96 34.70 13.17 3.64
N GLU A 97 33.79 13.59 2.78
CA GLU A 97 32.50 14.21 3.12
C GLU A 97 31.38 13.28 2.65
N CYS A 98 30.34 13.12 3.49
CA CYS A 98 29.30 12.10 3.41
C CYS A 98 27.95 12.73 3.72
N GLY A 99 26.92 12.30 3.01
CA GLY A 99 25.65 13.01 2.90
C GLY A 99 24.96 12.68 1.57
N ILE A 100 23.81 13.29 1.33
CA ILE A 100 23.10 13.17 0.05
C ILE A 100 23.78 14.09 -0.99
N GLY A 101 24.12 13.54 -2.16
CA GLY A 101 24.95 14.19 -3.17
C GLY A 101 26.47 13.98 -3.02
N ASP A 102 26.94 13.61 -1.83
CA ASP A 102 28.37 13.46 -1.49
C ASP A 102 28.97 12.07 -1.80
N GLU A 103 28.30 11.26 -2.64
CA GLU A 103 28.74 9.91 -3.04
C GLU A 103 30.21 9.87 -3.50
N SER A 104 30.65 10.90 -4.23
CA SER A 104 32.01 10.97 -4.80
C SER A 104 33.12 11.32 -3.81
N SER A 105 32.77 11.84 -2.63
CA SER A 105 33.70 12.15 -1.52
C SER A 105 33.64 11.12 -0.39
N CYS A 106 32.51 10.43 -0.23
CA CYS A 106 32.30 9.41 0.80
C CYS A 106 32.81 8.03 0.38
N SER A 107 34.02 7.95 -0.20
CA SER A 107 34.60 6.70 -0.72
C SER A 107 35.92 6.36 -0.02
N VAL A 108 35.93 5.23 0.68
CA VAL A 108 37.08 4.66 1.40
C VAL A 108 37.95 3.87 0.43
N ALA A 109 39.22 4.24 0.26
CA ALA A 109 40.12 3.68 -0.74
C ALA A 109 40.45 2.18 -0.56
N GLY A 110 40.17 1.61 0.61
CA GLY A 110 40.40 0.20 0.95
C GLY A 110 41.03 0.05 2.33
N CYS A 111 41.34 -1.17 2.77
CA CYS A 111 42.11 -1.35 4.01
C CYS A 111 43.62 -1.36 3.80
N GLN A 112 44.12 -1.56 2.57
CA GLN A 112 45.56 -1.52 2.26
C GLN A 112 46.25 -0.22 2.73
N PRO A 113 45.66 0.98 2.56
CA PRO A 113 46.20 2.22 3.13
C PRO A 113 46.35 2.19 4.67
N PHE A 114 45.37 1.60 5.38
CA PHE A 114 45.40 1.48 6.85
C PHE A 114 46.44 0.45 7.31
N GLN A 115 46.53 -0.70 6.63
CA GLN A 115 47.56 -1.71 6.87
C GLN A 115 48.97 -1.13 6.66
N ALA A 116 49.19 -0.40 5.56
CA ALA A 116 50.47 0.23 5.24
C ALA A 116 50.86 1.36 6.22
N ALA A 117 49.87 2.09 6.76
CA ALA A 117 50.06 3.10 7.79
C ALA A 117 50.26 2.53 9.21
N ASN A 118 50.08 1.21 9.40
CA ASN A 118 50.00 0.56 10.72
C ASN A 118 48.89 1.21 11.61
N ASN A 119 47.77 1.56 10.99
CA ASN A 119 46.57 2.03 11.69
C ASN A 119 45.87 0.87 12.42
N PRO A 120 45.09 1.15 13.49
CA PRO A 120 44.15 0.18 14.03
C PRO A 120 43.09 -0.20 13.00
N ILE A 121 42.44 -1.35 13.21
CA ILE A 121 41.40 -1.89 12.31
C ILE A 121 40.10 -1.08 12.37
N TRP A 122 39.73 -0.62 13.57
CA TRP A 122 38.39 -0.06 13.81
C TRP A 122 38.03 1.18 12.96
N PRO A 123 38.92 2.15 12.65
CA PRO A 123 38.54 3.31 11.86
C PRO A 123 38.18 2.94 10.43
N TYR A 124 38.88 1.95 9.83
CA TYR A 124 38.54 1.43 8.50
C TYR A 124 37.12 0.84 8.48
N LEU A 125 36.78 -0.03 9.45
CA LEU A 125 35.45 -0.64 9.51
C LEU A 125 34.35 0.40 9.79
N VAL A 126 34.62 1.42 10.61
CA VAL A 126 33.68 2.54 10.81
C VAL A 126 33.52 3.39 9.54
N LEU A 127 34.61 3.69 8.83
CA LEU A 127 34.57 4.47 7.59
C LEU A 127 33.83 3.72 6.46
N VAL A 128 33.98 2.41 6.35
CA VAL A 128 33.17 1.58 5.42
C VAL A 128 31.68 1.60 5.82
N SER A 129 31.39 1.59 7.12
CA SER A 129 30.01 1.69 7.63
C SER A 129 29.39 3.08 7.32
N LEU A 130 30.19 4.16 7.39
CA LEU A 130 29.79 5.51 6.98
C LEU A 130 29.52 5.61 5.48
N GLU A 131 30.40 5.06 4.64
CA GLU A 131 30.21 4.96 3.18
C GLU A 131 28.90 4.24 2.84
N ASN A 132 28.68 3.05 3.42
CA ASN A 132 27.49 2.27 3.17
C ASN A 132 26.20 2.95 3.67
N LEU A 133 26.25 3.63 4.82
CA LEU A 133 25.14 4.47 5.30
C LEU A 133 24.86 5.65 4.35
N SER A 134 25.90 6.32 3.84
CA SER A 134 25.77 7.44 2.89
C SER A 134 25.18 6.95 1.57
N ASN A 135 25.66 5.80 1.07
CA ASN A 135 25.11 5.15 -0.11
C ASN A 135 23.66 4.72 0.08
N GLN A 136 23.24 4.29 1.28
CA GLN A 136 21.84 3.98 1.57
C GLN A 136 20.95 5.23 1.65
N PHE A 137 21.40 6.34 2.26
CA PHE A 137 20.67 7.61 2.20
C PHE A 137 20.47 8.09 0.76
N ASN A 138 21.52 8.06 -0.07
CA ASN A 138 21.44 8.40 -1.49
C ASN A 138 20.53 7.43 -2.27
N ASN A 139 20.64 6.12 -2.05
CA ASN A 139 19.76 5.12 -2.66
C ASN A 139 18.29 5.41 -2.35
N ILE A 140 17.94 5.70 -1.09
CA ILE A 140 16.56 6.02 -0.67
C ILE A 140 16.09 7.33 -1.31
N TYR A 141 16.88 8.40 -1.19
CA TYR A 141 16.57 9.72 -1.77
C TYR A 141 16.33 9.66 -3.29
N ASN A 142 17.22 8.98 -4.03
CA ASN A 142 17.11 8.80 -5.47
C ASN A 142 15.93 7.87 -5.84
N SER A 143 15.72 6.78 -5.10
CA SER A 143 14.59 5.87 -5.30
C SER A 143 13.24 6.56 -5.14
N ILE A 144 13.11 7.48 -4.18
CA ILE A 144 11.90 8.29 -3.99
C ILE A 144 11.67 9.18 -5.22
N GLY A 145 12.70 9.88 -5.70
CA GLY A 145 12.61 10.71 -6.91
C GLY A 145 12.20 9.91 -8.15
N ASN A 146 12.79 8.73 -8.35
CA ASN A 146 12.40 7.83 -9.44
C ASN A 146 10.96 7.32 -9.27
N SER A 147 10.58 6.90 -8.06
CA SER A 147 9.23 6.40 -7.77
C SER A 147 8.15 7.48 -7.97
N GLN A 148 8.44 8.74 -7.65
CA GLN A 148 7.56 9.86 -7.96
C GLN A 148 7.34 10.00 -9.47
N GLN A 149 8.41 9.95 -10.28
CA GLN A 149 8.33 10.04 -11.73
C GLN A 149 7.59 8.83 -12.33
N THR A 150 7.87 7.63 -11.85
CA THR A 150 7.20 6.38 -12.22
C THR A 150 5.72 6.43 -11.87
N TYR A 151 5.35 6.82 -10.65
CA TYR A 151 3.95 6.99 -10.26
C TYR A 151 3.24 8.05 -11.12
N THR A 152 3.89 9.19 -11.38
CA THR A 152 3.34 10.26 -12.22
C THR A 152 3.05 9.77 -13.64
N ASN A 153 3.95 8.95 -14.21
CA ASN A 153 3.74 8.31 -15.51
C ASN A 153 2.59 7.26 -15.50
N LEU A 154 2.27 6.71 -14.33
CA LEU A 154 1.21 5.70 -14.13
C LEU A 154 -0.15 6.31 -13.79
N ILE A 155 -0.24 7.62 -13.49
CA ILE A 155 -1.40 8.21 -12.82
C ILE A 155 -2.71 8.08 -13.60
N ASP A 156 -2.67 8.24 -14.92
CA ASP A 156 -3.84 8.07 -15.77
C ASP A 156 -4.25 6.59 -15.90
N SER A 157 -3.28 5.67 -15.82
CA SER A 157 -3.58 4.22 -15.78
C SER A 157 -4.22 3.83 -14.45
N ILE A 158 -3.69 4.36 -13.33
CA ILE A 158 -4.26 4.20 -11.98
C ILE A 158 -5.70 4.75 -11.95
N ALA A 159 -5.92 5.96 -12.47
CA ALA A 159 -7.25 6.57 -12.48
C ALA A 159 -8.24 5.88 -13.41
N THR A 160 -7.86 5.54 -14.65
CA THR A 160 -8.73 4.78 -15.57
C THR A 160 -9.06 3.38 -15.08
N THR A 161 -8.18 2.76 -14.27
CA THR A 161 -8.38 1.39 -13.75
C THR A 161 -9.13 1.35 -12.41
N PHE A 162 -8.84 2.28 -11.49
CA PHE A 162 -9.31 2.19 -10.09
C PHE A 162 -10.26 3.33 -9.65
N PHE A 163 -10.39 4.41 -10.43
CA PHE A 163 -11.20 5.57 -10.05
C PHE A 163 -12.43 5.69 -10.98
N PRO A 164 -13.67 5.52 -10.49
CA PRO A 164 -14.86 5.83 -11.27
C PRO A 164 -15.00 7.36 -11.37
N TRP A 165 -14.51 7.93 -12.48
CA TRP A 165 -14.38 9.35 -12.87
C TRP A 165 -15.60 10.29 -12.72
N LYS A 166 -16.69 9.87 -12.07
CA LYS A 166 -17.87 10.72 -11.79
C LYS A 166 -17.81 11.46 -10.45
N ASP A 167 -17.03 10.98 -9.49
CA ASP A 167 -16.75 11.66 -8.20
C ASP A 167 -15.52 11.00 -7.52
N PRO A 168 -14.29 11.36 -7.90
CA PRO A 168 -13.07 10.86 -7.25
C PRO A 168 -12.84 11.57 -5.90
N GLN A 169 -13.48 11.07 -4.85
CA GLN A 169 -13.20 11.48 -3.48
C GLN A 169 -11.88 10.86 -2.99
N PHE A 170 -10.83 11.68 -2.91
CA PHE A 170 -9.53 11.30 -2.37
C PHE A 170 -9.15 12.24 -1.21
N PRO A 171 -9.03 11.76 0.03
CA PRO A 171 -8.71 12.62 1.17
C PRO A 171 -7.20 12.90 1.21
N LEU A 172 -6.75 14.01 0.61
CA LEU A 172 -5.32 14.40 0.59
C LEU A 172 -4.66 14.36 1.98
N GLY A 173 -5.37 14.82 3.02
CA GLY A 173 -4.90 14.80 4.42
C GLY A 173 -4.75 13.40 5.04
N ALA A 174 -4.96 12.32 4.29
CA ALA A 174 -4.62 10.94 4.70
C ALA A 174 -3.27 10.47 4.16
N ALA A 175 -2.68 11.15 3.17
CA ALA A 175 -1.47 10.70 2.49
C ALA A 175 -0.17 10.98 3.27
N ALA A 176 -0.13 12.06 4.05
CA ALA A 176 1.00 12.39 4.93
C ALA A 176 1.38 11.21 5.88
N PRO A 177 0.43 10.66 6.66
CA PRO A 177 0.59 9.37 7.36
C PRO A 177 1.17 8.21 6.52
N TRP A 178 0.87 8.15 5.22
CA TRP A 178 1.38 7.07 4.37
C TRP A 178 2.86 7.22 4.08
N LEU A 179 3.37 8.42 3.80
CA LEU A 179 4.81 8.64 3.53
C LEU A 179 5.66 8.18 4.72
N THR A 180 5.25 8.61 5.92
CA THR A 180 5.82 8.20 7.20
C THR A 180 5.86 6.68 7.37
N ALA A 181 4.73 6.00 7.10
CA ALA A 181 4.67 4.54 7.15
C ALA A 181 5.55 3.87 6.07
N ILE A 182 5.62 4.43 4.86
CA ILE A 182 6.42 3.90 3.74
C ILE A 182 7.91 3.96 4.03
N LEU A 183 8.40 5.10 4.56
CA LEU A 183 9.81 5.23 4.95
C LEU A 183 10.15 4.28 6.10
N SER A 184 9.26 4.16 7.08
CA SER A 184 9.40 3.19 8.18
C SER A 184 9.46 1.75 7.68
N ILE A 185 8.65 1.40 6.67
CA ILE A 185 8.70 0.10 5.99
C ILE A 185 10.03 -0.07 5.24
N ILE A 186 10.58 0.98 4.61
CA ILE A 186 11.88 0.92 3.93
C ILE A 186 13.00 0.70 4.95
N PHE A 187 13.16 1.57 5.96
CA PHE A 187 14.20 1.42 6.98
C PHE A 187 14.08 0.12 7.82
N SER A 188 12.98 -0.63 7.69
CA SER A 188 12.83 -1.96 8.28
C SER A 188 13.69 -3.07 7.64
N PHE A 189 14.37 -2.82 6.51
CA PHE A 189 15.23 -3.82 5.85
C PHE A 189 16.35 -4.39 6.73
N MET A 190 16.64 -3.76 7.88
CA MET A 190 17.69 -4.19 8.82
C MET A 190 17.23 -5.26 9.83
N GLY A 191 15.94 -5.61 9.88
CA GLY A 191 15.47 -6.77 10.63
C GLY A 191 15.61 -8.06 9.80
N PRO A 192 15.98 -9.23 10.38
CA PRO A 192 15.96 -9.56 11.80
C PRO A 192 17.30 -10.11 12.35
N GLU A 193 18.45 -9.80 11.72
CA GLU A 193 19.77 -10.31 12.12
C GLU A 193 20.30 -9.65 13.41
N GLY A 194 19.73 -10.06 14.54
CA GLY A 194 20.15 -9.68 15.88
C GLY A 194 19.39 -8.49 16.46
N ALA A 195 19.29 -8.47 17.79
CA ALA A 195 18.54 -7.43 18.52
C ALA A 195 19.13 -6.00 18.36
N ALA A 196 20.38 -5.90 17.93
CA ALA A 196 21.03 -4.62 17.60
C ALA A 196 20.44 -3.98 16.34
N MET A 197 20.32 -4.72 15.24
CA MET A 197 19.80 -4.15 13.99
C MET A 197 18.28 -3.91 14.04
N GLY A 198 17.54 -4.70 14.83
CA GLY A 198 16.13 -4.40 15.14
C GLY A 198 15.96 -3.06 15.89
N SER A 199 16.75 -2.81 16.93
CA SER A 199 16.70 -1.54 17.66
C SER A 199 17.13 -0.34 16.81
N LEU A 200 18.02 -0.56 15.83
CA LEU A 200 18.41 0.44 14.84
C LEU A 200 17.30 0.71 13.81
N ALA A 201 16.66 -0.31 13.25
CA ALA A 201 15.51 -0.14 12.36
C ALA A 201 14.40 0.68 13.05
N GLY A 202 14.18 0.43 14.34
CA GLY A 202 13.29 1.23 15.18
C GLY A 202 13.74 2.69 15.35
N GLN A 203 15.04 2.95 15.52
CA GLN A 203 15.59 4.32 15.58
C GLN A 203 15.47 5.06 14.24
N LEU A 204 15.80 4.42 13.13
CA LEU A 204 15.72 4.99 11.77
C LEU A 204 14.26 5.30 11.38
N ALA A 205 13.32 4.41 11.69
CA ALA A 205 11.89 4.67 11.53
C ALA A 205 11.42 5.79 12.47
N SER A 206 11.81 5.77 13.74
CA SER A 206 11.47 6.83 14.72
C SER A 206 11.96 8.21 14.26
N ALA A 207 13.15 8.30 13.68
CA ALA A 207 13.64 9.52 13.04
C ALA A 207 12.76 9.89 11.84
N ALA A 208 12.62 9.00 10.85
CA ALA A 208 11.83 9.24 9.64
C ALA A 208 10.38 9.69 9.92
N ILE A 209 9.75 9.17 10.98
CA ILE A 209 8.43 9.60 11.48
C ILE A 209 8.43 11.07 11.88
N ASN A 210 9.38 11.47 12.74
CA ASN A 210 9.38 12.82 13.31
C ASN A 210 9.90 13.87 12.29
N GLU A 211 10.97 13.57 11.56
CA GLU A 211 11.53 14.48 10.55
C GLU A 211 10.50 14.86 9.47
N VAL A 212 9.80 13.88 8.90
CA VAL A 212 8.81 14.14 7.81
C VAL A 212 7.52 14.77 8.35
N THR A 213 7.01 14.34 9.50
CA THR A 213 5.75 14.86 10.07
C THR A 213 5.82 16.37 10.37
N VAL A 214 7.01 16.93 10.62
CA VAL A 214 7.18 18.37 10.89
C VAL A 214 6.92 19.25 9.67
N GLN A 215 7.22 18.77 8.44
CA GLN A 215 7.02 19.58 7.23
C GLN A 215 5.60 19.50 6.64
N GLU A 216 4.82 18.46 6.97
CA GLU A 216 3.50 18.21 6.37
C GLU A 216 2.35 18.99 7.05
N GLN A 217 2.37 20.32 6.95
CA GLN A 217 1.17 21.13 7.22
C GLN A 217 0.09 20.83 6.16
N PRO A 218 -1.08 20.29 6.54
CA PRO A 218 -2.10 19.93 5.56
C PRO A 218 -2.74 21.19 4.95
N THR A 219 -2.77 21.26 3.63
CA THR A 219 -3.59 22.24 2.89
C THR A 219 -5.04 22.03 3.28
N SER A 220 -5.59 22.95 4.08
CA SER A 220 -6.79 22.75 4.90
C SER A 220 -8.10 22.88 4.11
N GLY A 221 -8.29 21.97 3.15
CA GLY A 221 -9.52 21.77 2.40
C GLY A 221 -9.62 20.33 1.91
N GLY A 222 -10.83 19.77 1.98
CA GLY A 222 -11.12 18.50 1.31
C GLY A 222 -11.18 18.71 -0.21
N VAL A 223 -10.01 18.75 -0.85
CA VAL A 223 -9.89 18.88 -2.30
C VAL A 223 -10.41 17.61 -2.94
N LEU A 224 -11.66 17.65 -3.39
CA LEU A 224 -12.17 16.75 -4.42
C LEU A 224 -11.21 16.83 -5.62
N LEU A 225 -10.71 15.68 -6.09
CA LEU A 225 -9.85 15.66 -7.27
C LEU A 225 -10.67 16.13 -8.47
N ALA A 226 -10.46 17.38 -8.89
CA ALA A 226 -11.08 17.90 -10.10
C ALA A 226 -10.57 17.19 -11.37
N ASP A 227 -9.34 16.63 -11.28
CA ASP A 227 -8.61 15.96 -12.35
C ASP A 227 -7.47 15.09 -11.76
N THR A 228 -6.85 14.21 -12.56
CA THR A 228 -5.69 13.39 -12.13
C THR A 228 -4.44 14.21 -11.85
N THR A 229 -4.25 15.32 -12.58
CA THR A 229 -3.16 16.28 -12.38
C THR A 229 -2.97 16.66 -10.90
N VAL A 230 -4.08 16.96 -10.20
CA VAL A 230 -4.07 17.33 -8.78
C VAL A 230 -3.49 16.23 -7.88
N LEU A 231 -3.74 14.95 -8.18
CA LEU A 231 -3.14 13.84 -7.40
C LEU A 231 -1.63 13.71 -7.68
N GLY A 232 -1.20 14.01 -8.91
CA GLY A 232 0.21 14.03 -9.30
C GLY A 232 0.97 15.16 -8.66
N ASP A 233 0.45 16.38 -8.73
CA ASP A 233 1.06 17.59 -8.14
C ASP A 233 1.27 17.45 -6.62
N ASN A 234 0.30 16.85 -5.91
CA ASN A 234 0.45 16.59 -4.47
C ASN A 234 1.52 15.51 -4.20
N LEU A 235 1.59 14.42 -4.97
CA LEU A 235 2.64 13.40 -4.81
C LEU A 235 4.05 13.88 -5.23
N ALA A 236 4.14 14.79 -6.19
CA ALA A 236 5.36 15.51 -6.53
C ALA A 236 5.81 16.41 -5.37
N THR A 237 4.88 17.12 -4.73
CA THR A 237 5.14 17.95 -3.55
C THR A 237 5.59 17.09 -2.36
N TRP A 238 4.80 16.07 -2.00
CA TRP A 238 5.04 15.18 -0.88
C TRP A 238 6.40 14.47 -0.93
N GLY A 239 6.74 13.84 -2.05
CA GLY A 239 8.04 13.19 -2.17
C GLY A 239 9.22 14.18 -2.28
N SER A 240 8.98 15.45 -2.64
CA SER A 240 10.00 16.51 -2.45
C SER A 240 10.20 16.77 -0.97
N GLN A 241 9.15 17.09 -0.21
CA GLN A 241 9.23 17.32 1.24
C GLN A 241 9.87 16.14 1.97
N THR A 242 9.56 14.90 1.57
CA THR A 242 10.23 13.70 2.07
C THR A 242 11.73 13.70 1.77
N ARG A 243 12.13 14.03 0.54
CA ARG A 243 13.55 14.09 0.12
C ARG A 243 14.29 15.23 0.81
N ASP A 244 13.65 16.39 0.96
CA ASP A 244 14.19 17.57 1.64
C ASP A 244 14.40 17.25 3.15
N SER A 245 13.46 16.52 3.77
CA SER A 245 13.59 16.04 5.16
C SER A 245 14.68 14.95 5.32
N LEU A 246 14.83 14.05 4.34
CA LEU A 246 15.90 13.05 4.31
C LEU A 246 17.29 13.71 4.14
N ASP A 247 17.39 14.78 3.36
CA ASP A 247 18.60 15.58 3.20
C ASP A 247 18.96 16.32 4.49
N GLU A 248 18.01 17.00 5.14
CA GLU A 248 18.22 17.65 6.44
C GLU A 248 18.67 16.65 7.52
N TRP A 249 18.04 15.47 7.57
CA TRP A 249 18.40 14.40 8.52
C TRP A 249 19.77 13.78 8.21
N ALA A 250 20.09 13.48 6.95
CA ALA A 250 21.40 12.96 6.55
C ALA A 250 22.51 13.97 6.87
N ASN A 251 22.34 15.24 6.51
CA ASN A 251 23.30 16.30 6.79
C ASN A 251 23.50 16.51 8.30
N THR A 252 22.43 16.48 9.09
CA THR A 252 22.53 16.56 10.56
C THR A 252 23.30 15.36 11.13
N THR A 253 23.03 14.17 10.61
CA THR A 253 23.67 12.90 10.99
C THR A 253 25.17 12.90 10.70
N PHE A 254 25.59 13.14 9.46
CA PHE A 254 27.01 13.11 9.07
C PHE A 254 27.83 14.30 9.61
N ASN A 255 27.18 15.39 10.02
CA ASN A 255 27.83 16.45 10.79
C ASN A 255 28.00 16.11 12.29
N GLY A 256 27.66 14.89 12.72
CA GLY A 256 27.81 14.45 14.11
C GLY A 256 26.83 15.13 15.07
N GLY A 257 25.73 15.65 14.53
CA GLY A 257 24.63 16.24 15.29
C GLY A 257 23.73 15.18 15.93
N THR A 258 22.49 15.57 16.19
CA THR A 258 21.47 14.73 16.83
C THR A 258 20.17 14.86 16.04
N ASP A 259 19.50 13.74 15.75
CA ASP A 259 18.17 13.72 15.12
C ASP A 259 17.07 14.24 16.06
N GLN A 260 15.84 14.40 15.57
CA GLN A 260 14.71 14.85 16.38
C GLN A 260 14.35 13.95 17.58
N VAL A 261 14.84 12.70 17.65
CA VAL A 261 14.53 11.74 18.72
C VAL A 261 15.69 11.46 19.68
N GLY A 262 16.87 12.06 19.46
CA GLY A 262 18.03 11.99 20.35
C GLY A 262 19.17 11.06 19.91
N ASN A 263 19.10 10.47 18.71
CA ASN A 263 20.18 9.63 18.17
C ASN A 263 21.27 10.48 17.51
N THR A 264 22.49 9.95 17.51
CA THR A 264 23.63 10.52 16.79
C THR A 264 24.15 9.51 15.76
N ILE A 265 25.13 9.90 14.94
CA ILE A 265 25.86 8.97 14.08
C ILE A 265 26.46 7.76 14.84
N LEU A 266 26.80 7.90 16.12
CA LEU A 266 27.25 6.78 16.95
C LEU A 266 26.16 5.73 17.18
N ASN A 267 24.88 6.11 17.11
CA ASN A 267 23.76 5.20 17.24
C ASN A 267 23.53 4.38 15.97
N TYR A 268 23.64 5.02 14.80
CA TYR A 268 23.33 4.36 13.52
C TYR A 268 24.40 3.36 13.06
N LEU A 269 25.60 3.39 13.65
CA LEU A 269 26.70 2.49 13.32
C LEU A 269 26.88 1.33 14.33
N GLN A 270 26.06 1.27 15.40
CA GLN A 270 26.29 0.35 16.53
C GLN A 270 26.32 -1.12 16.10
N ASN A 271 27.15 -1.91 16.79
CA ASN A 271 27.33 -3.36 16.58
C ASN A 271 27.73 -3.76 15.14
N GLY A 272 28.17 -2.81 14.30
CA GLY A 272 28.52 -3.05 12.90
C GLY A 272 27.38 -2.86 11.92
N ALA A 273 26.35 -2.09 12.29
CA ALA A 273 25.35 -1.64 11.34
C ALA A 273 26.00 -0.97 10.10
N PHE A 274 25.46 -1.28 8.92
CA PHE A 274 25.98 -0.88 7.61
C PHE A 274 27.42 -1.33 7.27
N VAL A 275 28.16 -2.04 8.12
CA VAL A 275 29.53 -2.48 7.76
C VAL A 275 29.54 -3.48 6.59
N ASP A 276 28.52 -4.35 6.52
CA ASP A 276 28.32 -5.30 5.44
C ASP A 276 27.32 -4.72 4.43
N ALA A 277 27.76 -4.56 3.17
CA ALA A 277 26.92 -4.03 2.10
C ALA A 277 25.99 -5.09 1.47
N THR A 278 26.22 -6.38 1.73
CA THR A 278 25.49 -7.48 1.06
C THR A 278 24.10 -7.74 1.63
N ILE A 279 23.86 -7.30 2.87
CA ILE A 279 22.57 -7.33 3.57
C ILE A 279 21.70 -6.09 3.29
N LEU A 280 22.24 -5.07 2.61
CA LEU A 280 21.54 -3.82 2.35
C LEU A 280 20.78 -3.92 1.01
N PRO A 281 19.55 -3.41 0.90
CA PRO A 281 18.81 -3.44 -0.35
C PRO A 281 19.44 -2.51 -1.41
N SER A 282 19.33 -2.92 -2.67
CA SER A 282 19.66 -2.07 -3.81
C SER A 282 18.60 -0.99 -4.03
N ALA A 283 18.98 0.13 -4.65
CA ALA A 283 18.05 1.18 -5.07
C ALA A 283 16.85 0.63 -5.87
N ALA A 284 17.05 -0.36 -6.74
CA ALA A 284 15.94 -0.99 -7.48
C ALA A 284 14.91 -1.70 -6.58
N GLN A 285 15.33 -2.28 -5.45
CA GLN A 285 14.41 -2.87 -4.47
C GLN A 285 13.69 -1.79 -3.66
N ILE A 286 14.38 -0.70 -3.31
CA ILE A 286 13.80 0.43 -2.58
C ILE A 286 12.77 1.17 -3.46
N GLU A 287 13.11 1.49 -4.71
CA GLU A 287 12.23 2.12 -5.70
C GLU A 287 10.98 1.27 -5.96
N SER A 288 11.16 -0.04 -6.15
CA SER A 288 10.05 -0.99 -6.30
C SER A 288 9.13 -0.96 -5.07
N SER A 289 9.69 -1.09 -3.87
CA SER A 289 8.93 -1.11 -2.60
C SER A 289 8.17 0.21 -2.37
N TYR A 290 8.82 1.37 -2.52
CA TYR A 290 8.19 2.69 -2.38
C TYR A 290 7.04 2.87 -3.39
N THR A 291 7.27 2.52 -4.66
CA THR A 291 6.25 2.58 -5.72
C THR A 291 5.06 1.66 -5.41
N GLN A 292 5.32 0.41 -4.99
CA GLN A 292 4.27 -0.54 -4.65
C GLN A 292 3.44 -0.11 -3.44
N GLN A 293 4.05 0.52 -2.43
CA GLN A 293 3.32 1.06 -1.29
C GLN A 293 2.45 2.25 -1.67
N LEU A 294 2.97 3.23 -2.44
CA LEU A 294 2.19 4.37 -2.91
C LEU A 294 0.95 3.90 -3.69
N ILE A 295 1.13 2.98 -4.64
CA ILE A 295 0.02 2.44 -5.45
C ILE A 295 -0.96 1.66 -4.57
N SER A 296 -0.46 0.80 -3.68
CA SER A 296 -1.29 0.05 -2.74
C SER A 296 -2.18 0.96 -1.88
N ARG A 297 -1.59 2.00 -1.26
CA ARG A 297 -2.31 2.90 -0.35
C ARG A 297 -3.29 3.81 -1.09
N THR A 298 -2.92 4.30 -2.27
CA THR A 298 -3.83 5.01 -3.19
C THR A 298 -5.04 4.13 -3.53
N VAL A 299 -4.84 2.91 -4.00
CA VAL A 299 -5.94 2.05 -4.46
C VAL A 299 -6.78 1.54 -3.28
N ASN A 300 -6.16 1.21 -2.14
CA ASN A 300 -6.85 0.92 -0.87
C ASN A 300 -7.78 2.06 -0.46
N SER A 301 -7.32 3.32 -0.53
CA SER A 301 -8.14 4.49 -0.22
C SER A 301 -9.42 4.56 -1.05
N GLN A 302 -9.36 4.19 -2.34
CA GLN A 302 -10.54 4.12 -3.21
C GLN A 302 -11.39 2.88 -2.94
N TRP A 303 -10.78 1.70 -2.82
CA TRP A 303 -11.49 0.44 -2.63
C TRP A 303 -12.35 0.44 -1.36
N LYS A 304 -11.86 1.05 -0.26
CA LYS A 304 -12.62 1.27 0.99
C LYS A 304 -13.86 2.16 0.84
N THR A 305 -13.96 2.98 -0.22
CA THR A 305 -15.18 3.75 -0.53
C THR A 305 -16.20 2.96 -1.36
N LYS A 306 -15.84 1.77 -1.87
CA LYS A 306 -16.71 0.90 -2.68
C LYS A 306 -17.09 -0.35 -1.88
N LYS A 307 -17.89 -1.23 -2.49
CA LYS A 307 -18.31 -2.51 -1.90
C LYS A 307 -17.23 -3.60 -2.05
N ILE A 308 -15.97 -3.26 -1.74
CA ILE A 308 -14.84 -4.19 -1.75
C ILE A 308 -14.51 -4.56 -0.32
N PHE A 309 -14.36 -5.86 -0.07
CA PHE A 309 -14.24 -6.43 1.26
C PHE A 309 -13.56 -7.80 1.21
N VAL A 310 -13.19 -8.30 2.38
CA VAL A 310 -12.59 -9.63 2.58
C VAL A 310 -13.61 -10.53 3.29
N THR A 311 -13.69 -11.81 2.96
CA THR A 311 -14.34 -12.82 3.80
C THR A 311 -13.29 -13.58 4.60
N PHE A 312 -13.70 -14.12 5.75
CA PHE A 312 -12.96 -15.13 6.52
C PHE A 312 -13.84 -16.36 6.73
N THR A 313 -13.23 -17.55 6.71
CA THR A 313 -13.89 -18.83 7.03
C THR A 313 -12.95 -19.70 7.84
N GLU A 314 -13.43 -20.22 8.97
CA GLU A 314 -12.72 -21.22 9.77
C GLU A 314 -12.48 -22.49 8.93
N THR A 315 -11.22 -22.90 8.77
CA THR A 315 -10.84 -24.14 8.09
C THR A 315 -9.42 -24.55 8.46
N THR A 316 -9.18 -25.85 8.59
CA THR A 316 -7.83 -26.40 8.80
C THR A 316 -7.15 -26.81 7.49
N ASP A 317 -7.76 -26.54 6.32
CA ASP A 317 -7.18 -26.87 5.01
C ASP A 317 -6.55 -25.63 4.34
N PRO A 318 -5.20 -25.54 4.26
CA PRO A 318 -4.55 -24.48 3.49
C PRO A 318 -4.84 -24.56 1.98
N ASN A 319 -5.30 -25.71 1.49
CA ASN A 319 -5.63 -25.96 0.08
C ASN A 319 -7.08 -25.60 -0.28
N ASP A 320 -7.84 -24.97 0.63
CA ASP A 320 -9.24 -24.60 0.38
C ASP A 320 -9.42 -23.90 -0.97
N SER A 321 -10.47 -24.32 -1.69
CA SER A 321 -10.78 -23.94 -3.07
C SER A 321 -12.25 -23.50 -3.23
N SER A 322 -12.89 -23.08 -2.13
CA SER A 322 -14.25 -22.54 -2.12
C SER A 322 -14.34 -21.14 -2.74
N GLY A 323 -13.32 -20.31 -2.50
CA GLY A 323 -13.19 -18.96 -3.06
C GLY A 323 -12.18 -18.85 -4.22
N PRO A 324 -12.00 -17.64 -4.77
CA PRO A 324 -11.11 -17.36 -5.89
C PRO A 324 -9.62 -17.57 -5.51
N PRO A 325 -8.83 -18.33 -6.28
CA PRO A 325 -7.43 -18.57 -5.97
C PRO A 325 -6.57 -17.30 -6.02
N GLU A 326 -6.92 -16.29 -6.84
CA GLU A 326 -6.09 -15.09 -7.06
C GLU A 326 -5.98 -14.18 -5.82
N THR A 327 -6.90 -14.33 -4.85
CA THR A 327 -6.90 -13.57 -3.58
C THR A 327 -6.92 -14.48 -2.37
N LYS A 328 -6.54 -15.75 -2.51
CA LYS A 328 -6.57 -16.67 -1.37
C LYS A 328 -5.39 -16.40 -0.43
N TYR A 329 -5.68 -16.07 0.82
CA TYR A 329 -4.71 -16.08 1.91
C TYR A 329 -5.17 -17.08 2.99
N TYR A 330 -4.31 -18.04 3.36
CA TYR A 330 -4.56 -18.93 4.49
C TYR A 330 -3.72 -18.49 5.70
N SER A 331 -4.35 -18.42 6.86
CA SER A 331 -3.71 -18.09 8.12
C SER A 331 -3.81 -19.25 9.09
N ALA A 332 -2.65 -19.81 9.44
CA ALA A 332 -2.55 -20.83 10.50
C ALA A 332 -2.75 -20.25 11.91
N GLU A 333 -2.55 -18.93 12.07
CA GLU A 333 -2.76 -18.19 13.31
C GLU A 333 -4.26 -18.02 13.61
N ASP A 334 -5.05 -17.72 12.58
CA ASP A 334 -6.50 -17.53 12.67
C ASP A 334 -7.29 -18.84 12.53
N GLY A 335 -6.64 -19.92 12.09
CA GLY A 335 -7.29 -21.20 11.83
C GLY A 335 -8.28 -21.16 10.67
N GLY A 336 -7.94 -20.42 9.59
CA GLY A 336 -8.86 -20.24 8.49
C GLY A 336 -8.31 -19.59 7.23
N VAL A 337 -9.21 -19.36 6.27
CA VAL A 337 -8.92 -18.85 4.93
C VAL A 337 -9.66 -17.54 4.67
N TYR A 338 -8.99 -16.64 3.95
CA TYR A 338 -9.47 -15.34 3.55
C TYR A 338 -9.52 -15.18 2.02
N TYR A 339 -10.50 -14.41 1.53
CA TYR A 339 -10.65 -14.07 0.11
C TYR A 339 -11.15 -12.62 -0.07
N THR A 340 -10.63 -11.88 -1.05
CA THR A 340 -11.09 -10.51 -1.37
C THR A 340 -12.14 -10.53 -2.50
N TYR A 341 -13.22 -9.77 -2.32
CA TYR A 341 -14.35 -9.70 -3.25
C TYR A 341 -14.85 -8.28 -3.50
N TYR A 342 -15.53 -8.09 -4.64
CA TYR A 342 -16.42 -6.95 -4.90
C TYR A 342 -17.90 -7.40 -4.94
N TYR A 343 -18.80 -6.62 -4.35
CA TYR A 343 -20.25 -6.89 -4.39
C TYR A 343 -20.93 -6.22 -5.59
N SER A 344 -21.13 -6.99 -6.67
CA SER A 344 -21.80 -6.57 -7.89
C SER A 344 -23.33 -6.79 -7.81
N GLU A 345 -24.14 -5.96 -8.49
CA GLU A 345 -25.61 -6.06 -8.47
C GLU A 345 -26.23 -5.91 -9.88
N ASP A 346 -26.74 -7.01 -10.47
CA ASP A 346 -27.42 -7.01 -11.78
C ASP A 346 -28.88 -6.48 -11.72
N GLY A 347 -29.20 -5.67 -10.71
CA GLY A 347 -30.54 -5.15 -10.44
C GLY A 347 -31.06 -5.42 -9.03
N ILE A 348 -32.33 -5.05 -8.82
CA ILE A 348 -32.96 -4.70 -7.53
C ILE A 348 -32.77 -5.71 -6.38
N LEU A 349 -32.58 -7.01 -6.67
CA LEU A 349 -32.28 -8.08 -5.69
C LEU A 349 -31.30 -9.14 -6.23
N LYS A 350 -30.36 -8.74 -7.10
CA LYS A 350 -29.43 -9.66 -7.80
C LYS A 350 -27.95 -9.37 -7.49
N GLY A 351 -27.61 -9.42 -6.22
CA GLY A 351 -26.22 -9.31 -5.76
C GLY A 351 -25.39 -10.56 -6.06
N HIS A 352 -24.11 -10.41 -6.35
CA HIS A 352 -23.17 -11.53 -6.47
C HIS A 352 -21.75 -11.08 -6.10
N LEU A 353 -20.91 -12.05 -5.75
CA LEU A 353 -19.49 -11.82 -5.54
C LEU A 353 -18.78 -11.84 -6.89
N ASP A 354 -17.94 -10.84 -7.11
CA ASP A 354 -17.26 -10.58 -8.37
C ASP A 354 -15.82 -10.11 -8.09
N LYS A 355 -14.98 -10.06 -9.13
CA LYS A 355 -13.57 -9.67 -8.99
C LYS A 355 -13.46 -8.18 -8.62
N PRO A 356 -12.62 -7.79 -7.64
CA PRO A 356 -12.27 -6.38 -7.42
C PRO A 356 -11.78 -5.72 -8.71
N PHE A 357 -12.35 -4.56 -9.06
CA PHE A 357 -12.03 -3.89 -10.32
C PHE A 357 -10.54 -3.50 -10.36
N GLY A 358 -9.85 -3.87 -11.44
CA GLY A 358 -8.43 -3.62 -11.60
C GLY A 358 -7.49 -4.60 -10.86
N LEU A 359 -8.00 -5.63 -10.15
CA LEU A 359 -7.14 -6.64 -9.51
C LEU A 359 -6.16 -7.30 -10.50
N ASP A 360 -6.63 -7.60 -11.71
CA ASP A 360 -5.79 -8.19 -12.77
C ASP A 360 -4.71 -7.23 -13.29
N ALA A 361 -4.85 -5.92 -13.06
CA ALA A 361 -3.80 -4.94 -13.31
C ALA A 361 -2.80 -4.88 -12.14
N LEU A 362 -3.28 -4.88 -10.88
CA LEU A 362 -2.42 -4.91 -9.68
C LEU A 362 -1.48 -6.12 -9.71
N ASN A 363 -2.01 -7.30 -10.03
CA ASN A 363 -1.26 -8.54 -10.16
C ASN A 363 -0.45 -8.63 -11.48
N GLY A 364 -0.53 -7.62 -12.35
CA GLY A 364 0.27 -7.51 -13.56
C GLY A 364 1.65 -6.89 -13.29
N ALA A 365 2.62 -7.18 -14.15
CA ALA A 365 4.03 -6.79 -13.96
C ALA A 365 4.29 -5.26 -13.87
N LEU A 366 3.30 -4.42 -14.18
CA LEU A 366 3.39 -2.96 -14.05
C LEU A 366 3.28 -2.48 -12.59
N TYR A 367 2.60 -3.25 -11.73
CA TYR A 367 2.35 -2.92 -10.33
C TYR A 367 2.86 -4.03 -9.39
N ASN A 368 2.75 -5.30 -9.80
CA ASN A 368 3.29 -6.48 -9.10
C ASN A 368 2.80 -6.62 -7.63
N ILE A 369 1.56 -6.21 -7.37
CA ILE A 369 0.87 -6.32 -6.07
C ILE A 369 -0.10 -7.49 -6.15
N SER A 370 0.15 -8.59 -5.43
CA SER A 370 -0.68 -9.79 -5.54
C SER A 370 -2.01 -9.65 -4.79
N GLY A 371 -3.04 -10.36 -5.26
CA GLY A 371 -4.31 -10.42 -4.55
C GLY A 371 -4.24 -11.13 -3.19
N SER A 372 -3.22 -11.98 -2.98
CA SER A 372 -2.94 -12.58 -1.67
C SER A 372 -2.45 -11.52 -0.68
N ASP A 373 -1.54 -10.64 -1.10
CA ASP A 373 -0.97 -9.58 -0.25
C ASP A 373 -2.04 -8.58 0.21
N ILE A 374 -2.91 -8.14 -0.70
CA ILE A 374 -4.08 -7.30 -0.39
C ILE A 374 -4.95 -7.93 0.71
N THR A 375 -5.17 -9.23 0.60
CA THR A 375 -6.02 -10.01 1.50
C THR A 375 -5.34 -10.20 2.86
N LYS A 376 -4.05 -10.57 2.87
CA LYS A 376 -3.20 -10.73 4.05
C LYS A 376 -3.09 -9.44 4.86
N ALA A 377 -2.74 -8.33 4.21
CA ALA A 377 -2.59 -7.03 4.87
C ALA A 377 -3.90 -6.56 5.52
N SER A 378 -5.02 -6.75 4.82
CA SER A 378 -6.37 -6.44 5.34
C SER A 378 -6.79 -7.36 6.49
N ALA A 379 -6.48 -8.66 6.40
CA ALA A 379 -6.71 -9.63 7.48
C ALA A 379 -5.90 -9.26 8.73
N ALA A 380 -4.60 -8.98 8.58
CA ALA A 380 -3.73 -8.57 9.69
C ALA A 380 -4.25 -7.30 10.38
N ALA A 381 -4.66 -6.28 9.60
CA ALA A 381 -5.23 -5.05 10.15
C ALA A 381 -6.56 -5.29 10.90
N TYR A 382 -7.38 -6.24 10.43
CA TYR A 382 -8.62 -6.63 11.11
C TYR A 382 -8.36 -7.27 12.49
N ARG A 383 -7.26 -8.00 12.66
CA ARG A 383 -6.90 -8.62 13.94
C ARG A 383 -6.45 -7.57 14.96
N VAL A 384 -5.72 -6.55 14.52
CA VAL A 384 -5.23 -5.45 15.37
C VAL A 384 -6.38 -4.55 15.84
N ALA A 385 -7.25 -4.09 14.93
CA ALA A 385 -8.20 -3.01 15.21
C ALA A 385 -9.59 -3.17 14.54
N LYS A 386 -9.93 -4.37 14.06
CA LYS A 386 -11.21 -4.69 13.39
C LYS A 386 -11.53 -3.70 12.26
N PHE A 387 -12.62 -2.94 12.38
CA PHE A 387 -13.05 -1.96 11.37
C PHE A 387 -12.44 -0.55 11.57
N ASN A 388 -11.61 -0.34 12.60
CA ASN A 388 -11.11 0.96 13.02
C ASN A 388 -9.57 1.01 13.07
N PHE A 389 -8.90 0.33 12.15
CA PHE A 389 -7.44 0.42 12.02
C PHE A 389 -7.01 1.83 11.59
N THR A 390 -6.18 2.46 12.43
CA THR A 390 -5.66 3.83 12.28
C THR A 390 -4.18 3.83 11.92
N HIS A 391 -3.64 5.00 11.59
CA HIS A 391 -2.20 5.18 11.43
C HIS A 391 -1.42 4.93 12.75
N ALA A 392 -2.00 5.25 13.92
CA ALA A 392 -1.35 4.93 15.18
C ALA A 392 -1.21 3.41 15.38
N ASP A 393 -2.21 2.63 14.96
CA ASP A 393 -2.12 1.16 14.96
C ASP A 393 -1.03 0.66 13.99
N GLU A 394 -0.90 1.28 12.82
CA GLU A 394 0.17 1.00 11.85
C GLU A 394 1.57 1.24 12.44
N MET A 395 1.77 2.39 13.10
CA MET A 395 3.06 2.70 13.71
C MET A 395 3.37 1.80 14.90
N ASN A 396 2.37 1.47 15.73
CA ASN A 396 2.50 0.47 16.79
C ASN A 396 2.91 -0.92 16.24
N GLN A 397 2.42 -1.32 15.07
CA GLN A 397 2.84 -2.59 14.42
C GLN A 397 4.27 -2.52 13.87
N LEU A 398 4.68 -1.37 13.33
CA LEU A 398 6.06 -1.15 12.88
C LEU A 398 7.03 -1.16 14.07
N GLU A 399 6.75 -0.40 15.14
CA GLU A 399 7.49 -0.41 16.41
C GLU A 399 7.61 -1.82 17.00
N ALA A 400 6.52 -2.60 16.98
CA ALA A 400 6.53 -3.99 17.42
C ALA A 400 7.44 -4.87 16.54
N ALA A 401 7.40 -4.69 15.21
CA ALA A 401 8.26 -5.44 14.27
C ALA A 401 9.75 -5.18 14.50
N PHE A 402 10.14 -3.90 14.63
CA PHE A 402 11.53 -3.50 14.94
C PHE A 402 12.01 -4.07 16.29
N SER A 403 11.11 -4.14 17.27
CA SER A 403 11.38 -4.68 18.60
C SER A 403 11.36 -6.21 18.67
N SER A 404 10.89 -6.88 17.61
CA SER A 404 10.69 -8.32 17.58
C SER A 404 11.97 -9.11 17.27
N LYS A 405 11.87 -10.43 17.34
CA LYS A 405 12.85 -11.37 16.76
C LYS A 405 12.22 -12.20 15.64
N GLU A 406 11.15 -11.69 15.03
CA GLU A 406 10.42 -12.42 13.99
C GLU A 406 11.16 -12.37 12.66
N THR A 407 11.04 -13.42 11.87
CA THR A 407 11.94 -13.70 10.74
C THR A 407 11.55 -13.00 9.42
N VAL A 408 10.66 -12.00 9.43
CA VAL A 408 10.21 -11.32 8.21
C VAL A 408 9.95 -9.83 8.46
N SER A 409 10.81 -8.97 7.91
CA SER A 409 10.70 -7.52 8.01
C SER A 409 9.46 -6.95 7.28
N PRO A 410 8.91 -5.80 7.72
CA PRO A 410 7.91 -5.05 6.96
C PRO A 410 8.31 -4.80 5.49
N PHE A 411 9.60 -4.60 5.21
CA PHE A 411 10.16 -4.40 3.87
C PHE A 411 9.94 -5.62 2.97
N GLU A 412 10.30 -6.81 3.46
CA GLU A 412 10.09 -8.09 2.75
C GLU A 412 8.60 -8.42 2.57
N GLN A 413 7.75 -7.98 3.51
CA GLN A 413 6.29 -8.17 3.39
C GLN A 413 5.65 -7.21 2.39
N GLY A 414 6.27 -6.07 2.08
CA GLY A 414 5.86 -5.14 1.03
C GLY A 414 4.38 -4.77 1.08
N ALA A 415 3.68 -4.94 -0.05
CA ALA A 415 2.24 -4.69 -0.13
C ALA A 415 1.39 -5.56 0.82
N GLY A 416 1.93 -6.70 1.28
CA GLY A 416 1.31 -7.62 2.23
C GLY A 416 1.60 -7.31 3.71
N TRP A 417 2.22 -6.16 4.01
CA TRP A 417 2.41 -5.66 5.37
C TRP A 417 1.09 -5.14 5.99
N VAL A 418 0.94 -5.29 7.31
CA VAL A 418 -0.24 -4.84 8.06
C VAL A 418 -0.44 -3.33 7.95
N GLY A 419 -1.68 -2.91 7.61
CA GLY A 419 -2.05 -1.50 7.46
C GLY A 419 -2.02 -0.97 6.03
N THR A 420 -1.11 -1.47 5.18
CA THR A 420 -1.00 -1.10 3.76
C THR A 420 -2.32 -1.28 3.02
N TRP A 421 -2.99 -2.41 3.24
CA TRP A 421 -4.39 -2.61 2.91
C TRP A 421 -5.23 -2.75 4.18
N THR A 422 -6.40 -2.13 4.17
CA THR A 422 -7.32 -2.05 5.33
C THR A 422 -8.75 -2.21 4.85
N LEU A 423 -8.98 -3.21 3.98
CA LEU A 423 -10.30 -3.61 3.53
C LEU A 423 -11.07 -4.27 4.70
N PRO A 424 -12.39 -4.04 4.82
CA PRO A 424 -13.17 -4.64 5.90
C PRO A 424 -13.32 -6.14 5.70
N VAL A 425 -13.04 -6.91 6.76
CA VAL A 425 -13.26 -8.36 6.80
C VAL A 425 -14.67 -8.65 7.32
N CYS A 426 -15.40 -9.58 6.70
CA CYS A 426 -16.48 -10.29 7.37
C CYS A 426 -16.01 -11.64 7.88
N ASP A 427 -16.17 -11.86 9.17
CA ASP A 427 -16.10 -13.17 9.80
C ASP A 427 -17.38 -13.99 9.52
N MET A 428 -17.23 -15.19 8.97
CA MET A 428 -18.33 -16.14 8.72
C MET A 428 -18.27 -17.37 9.65
N GLY A 429 -17.23 -17.47 10.50
CA GLY A 429 -16.90 -18.66 11.28
C GLY A 429 -16.80 -19.91 10.42
N ALA A 430 -17.29 -21.05 10.95
CA ALA A 430 -17.44 -22.31 10.22
C ALA A 430 -18.45 -22.28 9.02
N ASN A 431 -19.06 -21.15 8.67
CA ASN A 431 -19.99 -21.07 7.53
C ASN A 431 -19.24 -20.69 6.25
N ASN A 432 -18.97 -21.67 5.39
CA ASN A 432 -18.38 -21.37 4.08
C ASN A 432 -19.46 -20.89 3.08
N TRP A 433 -19.44 -19.58 2.77
CA TRP A 433 -20.18 -18.97 1.66
C TRP A 433 -19.27 -18.37 0.59
N ASN A 434 -17.99 -18.74 0.56
CA ASN A 434 -17.09 -18.34 -0.51
C ASN A 434 -17.55 -18.96 -1.83
N THR A 435 -17.32 -18.24 -2.93
CA THR A 435 -17.60 -18.69 -4.29
C THR A 435 -16.54 -18.14 -5.25
N ALA A 436 -16.30 -18.83 -6.36
CA ALA A 436 -15.61 -18.23 -7.51
C ALA A 436 -16.32 -16.95 -7.99
N TYR A 437 -15.56 -16.01 -8.56
CA TYR A 437 -16.09 -14.75 -9.08
C TYR A 437 -17.21 -14.96 -10.12
N GLY A 438 -18.22 -14.09 -10.10
CA GLY A 438 -19.34 -14.14 -11.03
C GLY A 438 -20.41 -15.18 -10.68
N ALA A 439 -20.33 -15.88 -9.54
CA ALA A 439 -21.32 -16.87 -9.12
C ALA A 439 -22.68 -16.22 -8.80
N LYS A 440 -23.67 -16.39 -9.70
CA LYS A 440 -24.99 -15.73 -9.61
C LYS A 440 -26.07 -16.66 -9.05
N PRO A 441 -26.51 -16.52 -7.78
CA PRO A 441 -27.56 -17.37 -7.23
C PRO A 441 -28.95 -16.97 -7.71
N THR A 442 -29.88 -17.92 -7.65
CA THR A 442 -31.11 -17.91 -8.45
C THR A 442 -32.21 -16.92 -8.03
N ARG A 443 -32.09 -16.20 -6.90
CA ARG A 443 -33.21 -15.36 -6.41
C ARG A 443 -32.92 -14.06 -5.65
N PHE A 444 -32.11 -14.09 -4.59
CA PHE A 444 -31.95 -12.95 -3.65
C PHE A 444 -30.52 -12.41 -3.56
N GLY A 445 -29.68 -12.78 -4.52
CA GLY A 445 -28.25 -12.50 -4.52
C GLY A 445 -27.45 -13.38 -3.56
N LEU A 446 -26.12 -13.32 -3.66
CA LEU A 446 -25.24 -13.99 -2.69
C LEU A 446 -25.12 -13.12 -1.44
N MET A 447 -24.83 -13.76 -0.32
CA MET A 447 -24.66 -13.13 0.98
C MET A 447 -23.17 -12.83 1.19
N PRO A 448 -22.79 -11.57 1.52
CA PRO A 448 -21.39 -11.21 1.73
C PRO A 448 -20.88 -11.55 3.14
N CYS A 449 -21.79 -11.82 4.09
CA CYS A 449 -21.46 -11.87 5.51
C CYS A 449 -22.51 -12.59 6.38
N CYS A 450 -22.10 -13.05 7.56
CA CYS A 450 -22.91 -13.75 8.57
C CYS A 450 -24.25 -13.07 8.88
N CYS A 451 -25.36 -13.82 8.87
CA CYS A 451 -26.67 -13.34 9.29
C CYS A 451 -27.26 -14.19 10.43
N GLY A 452 -27.41 -13.60 11.63
CA GLY A 452 -28.02 -14.26 12.80
C GLY A 452 -27.58 -13.63 14.11
N GLN A 453 -28.07 -14.17 15.23
CA GLN A 453 -27.76 -13.64 16.58
C GLN A 453 -26.27 -13.82 16.97
N ASN A 454 -25.58 -14.81 16.39
CA ASN A 454 -24.15 -15.02 16.60
C ASN A 454 -23.26 -14.08 15.74
N CYS A 455 -23.87 -13.34 14.79
CA CYS A 455 -23.15 -12.50 13.82
C CYS A 455 -23.10 -11.04 14.30
N SER A 456 -22.46 -10.80 15.45
CA SER A 456 -22.45 -9.50 16.12
C SER A 456 -21.80 -8.38 15.28
N GLU A 457 -20.74 -8.71 14.53
CA GLU A 457 -19.94 -7.76 13.76
C GLU A 457 -20.59 -7.30 12.44
N THR A 458 -21.63 -7.99 11.96
CA THR A 458 -22.24 -7.77 10.62
C THR A 458 -22.73 -6.34 10.40
N LYS A 459 -23.19 -5.65 11.44
CA LYS A 459 -23.63 -4.25 11.37
C LYS A 459 -22.48 -3.29 11.03
N ASP A 460 -21.35 -3.46 11.70
CA ASP A 460 -20.18 -2.60 11.52
C ASP A 460 -19.39 -2.99 10.28
N PHE A 461 -19.39 -4.28 9.90
CA PHE A 461 -19.01 -4.73 8.56
C PHE A 461 -19.82 -4.03 7.47
N ILE A 462 -21.16 -4.04 7.55
CA ILE A 462 -22.05 -3.39 6.56
C ILE A 462 -21.78 -1.88 6.46
N LYS A 463 -21.39 -1.23 7.56
CA LYS A 463 -20.95 0.17 7.58
C LYS A 463 -19.59 0.33 6.89
N ALA A 464 -18.60 -0.48 7.25
CA ALA A 464 -17.22 -0.36 6.75
C ALA A 464 -17.08 -0.73 5.28
N ALA A 465 -17.77 -1.78 4.81
CA ALA A 465 -17.83 -2.23 3.41
C ALA A 465 -18.75 -1.37 2.52
N ASN A 466 -19.11 -0.17 2.97
CA ASN A 466 -20.01 0.76 2.28
C ASN A 466 -21.35 0.14 1.82
N MET A 467 -21.85 -0.88 2.53
CA MET A 467 -23.06 -1.63 2.15
C MET A 467 -24.36 -1.01 2.71
N GLN A 468 -24.31 0.23 3.19
CA GLN A 468 -25.46 0.89 3.81
C GLN A 468 -26.57 1.20 2.80
N GLY A 469 -27.65 0.43 2.85
CA GLY A 469 -28.87 0.65 2.08
C GLY A 469 -29.29 -0.50 1.17
N PHE A 470 -28.41 -1.48 0.91
CA PHE A 470 -28.69 -2.59 0.00
C PHE A 470 -29.65 -3.60 0.61
N GLN A 471 -30.88 -3.60 0.09
CA GLN A 471 -31.95 -4.48 0.55
C GLN A 471 -31.71 -5.94 0.16
N THR A 472 -30.86 -6.18 -0.85
CA THR A 472 -30.39 -7.50 -1.29
C THR A 472 -29.85 -8.32 -0.12
N VAL A 473 -28.95 -7.75 0.69
CA VAL A 473 -28.38 -8.38 1.88
C VAL A 473 -29.45 -8.70 2.92
N LEU A 474 -30.37 -7.76 3.19
CA LEU A 474 -31.47 -7.97 4.16
C LEU A 474 -32.43 -9.09 3.73
N HIS A 475 -32.78 -9.14 2.44
CA HIS A 475 -33.61 -10.22 1.89
C HIS A 475 -32.90 -11.57 1.90
N ALA A 476 -31.58 -11.61 1.66
CA ALA A 476 -30.77 -12.82 1.81
C ALA A 476 -30.72 -13.29 3.29
N CYS A 477 -30.43 -12.40 4.24
CA CYS A 477 -30.48 -12.70 5.68
C CYS A 477 -31.86 -13.24 6.08
N GLN A 478 -32.95 -12.56 5.66
CA GLN A 478 -34.32 -12.98 5.97
C GLN A 478 -34.65 -14.37 5.41
N ALA A 479 -34.22 -14.68 4.17
CA ALA A 479 -34.46 -15.97 3.54
C ALA A 479 -33.63 -17.12 4.17
N GLN A 480 -32.52 -16.82 4.84
CA GLN A 480 -31.79 -17.79 5.67
C GLN A 480 -32.44 -17.96 7.05
N LEU A 481 -32.66 -16.87 7.79
CA LEU A 481 -33.22 -16.95 9.16
C LEU A 481 -34.62 -17.57 9.22
N GLN A 482 -35.43 -17.40 8.16
CA GLN A 482 -36.72 -18.10 8.02
C GLN A 482 -36.60 -19.63 7.98
N LYS A 483 -35.43 -20.19 7.63
CA LYS A 483 -35.16 -21.65 7.72
C LYS A 483 -34.66 -22.07 9.10
N ALA A 484 -34.05 -21.15 9.85
CA ALA A 484 -33.48 -21.38 11.18
C ALA A 484 -34.46 -21.11 12.33
N SER A 485 -35.70 -20.71 12.04
CA SER A 485 -36.72 -20.29 13.02
C SER A 485 -36.32 -19.08 13.90
N ILE A 486 -35.30 -18.32 13.49
CA ILE A 486 -34.86 -17.11 14.19
C ILE A 486 -35.69 -15.92 13.69
N ASN A 487 -36.23 -15.11 14.61
CA ASN A 487 -36.96 -13.90 14.25
C ASN A 487 -35.98 -12.85 13.72
N TYR A 488 -36.10 -12.54 12.43
CA TYR A 488 -35.28 -11.54 11.74
C TYR A 488 -35.32 -10.15 12.42
N ALA A 489 -36.41 -9.79 13.11
CA ALA A 489 -36.52 -8.49 13.78
C ALA A 489 -35.60 -8.31 15.00
N ASP A 490 -34.99 -9.40 15.50
CA ASP A 490 -34.18 -9.39 16.71
C ASP A 490 -32.68 -9.10 16.45
N VAL A 491 -32.31 -8.82 15.18
CA VAL A 491 -30.92 -8.54 14.76
C VAL A 491 -30.85 -7.20 14.02
N ASP A 492 -30.09 -6.25 14.56
CA ASP A 492 -29.87 -4.94 13.92
C ASP A 492 -28.72 -4.99 12.90
N TYR A 493 -29.07 -5.17 11.63
CA TYR A 493 -28.13 -5.13 10.50
C TYR A 493 -27.67 -3.71 10.09
N GLY A 494 -28.08 -2.65 10.80
CA GLY A 494 -27.75 -1.26 10.47
C GLY A 494 -28.46 -0.68 9.23
N ILE A 495 -29.09 -1.51 8.39
CA ILE A 495 -29.81 -1.07 7.20
C ILE A 495 -31.32 -0.93 7.48
N LYS A 496 -31.87 0.26 7.23
CA LYS A 496 -33.32 0.50 7.30
C LYS A 496 -34.04 -0.10 6.08
N TRP A 497 -35.16 -0.77 6.33
CA TRP A 497 -36.00 -1.38 5.29
C TRP A 497 -36.69 -0.33 4.38
N LYS A 498 -36.35 -0.32 3.09
CA LYS A 498 -36.96 0.53 2.06
C LYS A 498 -38.15 -0.19 1.41
N ARG A 499 -39.37 0.09 1.88
CA ARG A 499 -40.62 -0.51 1.35
C ARG A 499 -41.07 0.10 0.00
N SER A 500 -40.23 0.09 -1.03
CA SER A 500 -40.60 0.57 -2.38
C SER A 500 -41.45 -0.46 -3.14
N TYR A 501 -42.31 0.00 -4.06
CA TYR A 501 -43.12 -0.91 -4.88
C TYR A 501 -42.27 -1.82 -5.79
N PRO A 502 -41.20 -1.33 -6.47
CA PRO A 502 -40.29 -2.21 -7.21
C PRO A 502 -39.62 -3.31 -6.37
N LEU A 503 -39.25 -3.04 -5.11
CA LEU A 503 -38.69 -4.04 -4.21
C LEU A 503 -39.72 -5.11 -3.83
N ARG A 504 -40.95 -4.72 -3.50
CA ARG A 504 -42.04 -5.66 -3.23
C ARG A 504 -42.34 -6.53 -4.45
N PHE A 505 -42.40 -5.93 -5.63
CA PHE A 505 -42.61 -6.63 -6.89
C PHE A 505 -41.44 -7.58 -7.22
N ALA A 506 -40.19 -7.17 -7.01
CA ALA A 506 -39.01 -8.02 -7.22
C ALA A 506 -39.05 -9.26 -6.32
N ALA A 507 -39.33 -9.08 -5.03
CA ALA A 507 -39.34 -10.14 -4.03
C ALA A 507 -40.45 -11.19 -4.24
N TRP A 508 -41.58 -10.84 -4.86
CA TRP A 508 -42.73 -11.74 -5.04
C TRP A 508 -42.42 -13.05 -5.80
N ASN A 509 -43.10 -14.13 -5.38
CA ASN A 509 -43.15 -15.40 -6.11
C ASN A 509 -43.79 -15.22 -7.50
N ILE A 510 -43.52 -16.13 -8.45
CA ILE A 510 -44.12 -16.10 -9.80
C ILE A 510 -45.66 -16.03 -9.72
N TRP A 511 -46.28 -16.81 -8.83
CA TRP A 511 -47.73 -16.76 -8.58
C TRP A 511 -48.24 -15.40 -8.07
N GLN A 512 -47.49 -14.72 -7.20
CA GLN A 512 -47.86 -13.40 -6.68
C GLN A 512 -47.72 -12.31 -7.77
N LYS A 513 -46.69 -12.41 -8.62
CA LYS A 513 -46.53 -11.57 -9.82
C LYS A 513 -47.69 -11.78 -10.78
N GLY A 514 -48.04 -13.04 -11.08
CA GLY A 514 -49.18 -13.40 -11.93
C GLY A 514 -50.52 -12.87 -11.41
N LEU A 515 -50.83 -13.08 -10.12
CA LEU A 515 -52.03 -12.53 -9.48
C LEU A 515 -52.09 -11.01 -9.51
N SER A 516 -50.96 -10.32 -9.33
CA SER A 516 -50.91 -8.85 -9.34
C SER A 516 -51.04 -8.28 -10.75
N VAL A 517 -50.47 -8.94 -11.77
CA VAL A 517 -50.67 -8.59 -13.18
C VAL A 517 -52.12 -8.85 -13.59
N LEU A 518 -52.72 -9.98 -13.20
CA LEU A 518 -54.15 -10.27 -13.41
C LEU A 518 -55.04 -9.22 -12.73
N ALA A 519 -54.76 -8.83 -11.48
CA ALA A 519 -55.50 -7.79 -10.78
C ALA A 519 -55.42 -6.44 -11.52
N CYS A 520 -54.23 -6.05 -12.00
CA CYS A 520 -54.06 -4.83 -12.79
C CYS A 520 -54.80 -4.90 -14.15
N ILE A 521 -54.77 -6.04 -14.83
CA ILE A 521 -55.50 -6.27 -16.09
C ILE A 521 -57.01 -6.21 -15.85
N VAL A 522 -57.52 -6.78 -14.74
CA VAL A 522 -58.94 -6.68 -14.37
C VAL A 522 -59.33 -5.24 -14.03
N SER A 523 -58.52 -4.49 -13.27
CA SER A 523 -58.84 -3.09 -12.95
C SER A 523 -58.76 -2.15 -14.16
N LEU A 524 -57.83 -2.37 -15.09
CA LEU A 524 -57.74 -1.60 -16.34
C LEU A 524 -58.81 -2.02 -17.35
N GLY A 525 -59.12 -3.32 -17.43
CA GLY A 525 -60.22 -3.88 -18.21
C GLY A 525 -61.61 -3.42 -17.74
N LEU A 526 -61.74 -3.02 -16.47
CA LEU A 526 -62.94 -2.36 -15.92
C LEU A 526 -62.97 -0.84 -16.13
N ALA A 527 -61.85 -0.20 -16.49
CA ALA A 527 -61.81 1.23 -16.82
C ALA A 527 -62.21 1.53 -18.27
N ILE A 528 -61.91 0.62 -19.20
CA ILE A 528 -62.19 0.79 -20.64
C ILE A 528 -63.68 0.85 -21.02
N PRO A 529 -64.63 0.10 -20.38
CA PRO A 529 -66.04 0.14 -20.76
C PRO A 529 -66.75 1.47 -20.44
N ILE A 530 -66.22 2.27 -19.50
CA ILE A 530 -66.86 3.50 -19.02
C ILE A 530 -66.60 4.68 -19.98
N LEU A 531 -65.47 4.67 -20.70
CA LEU A 531 -65.13 5.67 -21.73
C LEU A 531 -65.74 5.39 -23.12
N TRP A 532 -66.74 4.50 -23.19
CA TRP A 532 -67.53 4.23 -24.40
C TRP A 532 -69.04 4.54 -24.24
N PHE A 533 -69.43 5.16 -23.11
CA PHE A 533 -70.81 5.56 -22.80
C PHE A 533 -70.88 6.97 -22.17
N ALA A 534 -70.16 7.93 -22.76
CA ALA A 534 -70.20 9.35 -22.44
C ALA A 534 -70.15 10.18 -23.72
#